data_AF-A0A923BM70-F1
#
_entry.id   AF-A0A923BM70-F1
#
_cell.length_a   1.000
_cell.length_b   1.000
_cell.length_c   1.000
_cell.angle_alpha   90.00
_cell.angle_beta   90.00
_cell.angle_gamma   90.00
#
_symmetry.space_group_name_H-M   'P 1'
#
loop_
_entity.id
_entity.type
_entity.pdbx_description
1 polymer ?
#
loop_
_entity_poly.entity_id
_entity_poly.type
_entity_poly.pdbx_seq_one_letter_code
_entity_poly.pdbx_strand_id
1 'polypeptide(L)'
;MQENQLPRVLLLTSVVIGVLLLLSAVPPLTLGGTKLRKINLLSDLKKEEPNAVAEVKTKSKKNKKDKKDKKTAESLKVRNLSCPKGVTCIEDYSENKKALENFVQALKEVNQRPVRIAFFGDSFIEGDILTASLRDTLQLIYGGRGVGYVPITSEVARFRTTIQHGFANWKTYSFVGKKSSYSPLGTPGYCFVPLEDNEVEFKPGKRKMNSQFNTMRLFYKSTLPDSLHYT
;
A
#
# COMPACT_ATOMS: atom_id res chain seq x y z
N MET A 1 6.90 48.85 -16.45
CA MET A 1 7.56 48.07 -15.37
C MET A 1 6.50 47.16 -14.76
N GLN A 2 6.70 45.84 -14.75
CA GLN A 2 5.77 44.91 -14.10
C GLN A 2 5.85 45.11 -12.57
N GLU A 3 4.72 45.36 -11.93
CA GLU A 3 4.66 45.43 -10.46
C GLU A 3 5.08 44.09 -9.86
N ASN A 4 5.97 44.15 -8.87
CA ASN A 4 6.41 42.99 -8.12
C ASN A 4 5.20 42.33 -7.41
N GLN A 5 4.76 41.19 -7.92
CA GLN A 5 3.64 40.43 -7.36
C GLN A 5 4.05 39.52 -6.20
N LEU A 6 5.35 39.40 -5.90
CA LEU A 6 5.89 38.59 -4.80
C LEU A 6 5.23 38.90 -3.44
N PRO A 7 5.06 40.17 -3.02
CA PRO A 7 4.33 40.48 -1.78
C PRO A 7 2.86 40.01 -1.80
N ARG A 8 2.19 40.02 -2.96
CA ARG A 8 0.80 39.54 -3.08
C ARG A 8 0.73 38.02 -2.97
N VAL A 9 1.72 37.30 -3.53
CA VAL A 9 1.82 35.84 -3.40
C VAL A 9 2.13 35.45 -1.95
N LEU A 10 3.07 36.12 -1.29
CA LEU A 10 3.39 35.88 0.13
C LEU A 10 2.21 36.19 1.06
N LEU A 11 1.47 37.28 0.78
CA LEU A 11 0.24 37.59 1.48
C LEU A 11 -0.78 36.46 1.30
N LEU A 12 -1.03 36.03 0.07
CA LEU A 12 -2.02 35.00 -0.23
C LEU A 12 -1.66 33.65 0.40
N THR A 13 -0.39 33.23 0.36
CA THR A 13 0.05 32.00 1.02
C THR A 13 -0.08 32.10 2.55
N SER A 14 0.25 33.24 3.15
CA SER A 14 0.07 33.46 4.59
C SER A 14 -1.41 33.42 5.00
N VAL A 15 -2.31 33.98 4.18
CA VAL A 15 -3.75 33.94 4.40
C VAL A 15 -4.26 32.51 4.33
N VAL A 16 -3.85 31.74 3.32
CA VAL A 16 -4.26 30.33 3.18
C VAL A 16 -3.79 29.50 4.38
N ILE A 17 -2.54 29.66 4.81
CA ILE A 17 -2.00 28.97 6.00
C ILE A 17 -2.80 29.38 7.25
N GLY A 18 -3.08 30.68 7.42
CA GLY A 18 -3.90 31.18 8.53
C GLY A 18 -5.31 30.59 8.55
N VAL A 19 -5.98 30.52 7.39
CA VAL A 19 -7.30 29.91 7.24
C VAL A 19 -7.26 28.42 7.58
N LEU A 20 -6.26 27.69 7.12
CA LEU A 20 -6.09 26.26 7.44
C LEU A 20 -5.85 26.02 8.94
N LEU A 21 -5.05 26.87 9.59
CA LEU A 21 -4.83 26.83 11.03
C LEU A 21 -6.13 27.11 11.82
N LEU A 22 -6.86 28.16 11.43
CA LEU A 22 -8.16 28.51 12.01
C LEU A 22 -9.18 27.37 11.86
N LEU A 23 -9.29 26.79 10.66
CA LEU A 23 -10.17 25.64 10.39
C LEU A 23 -9.78 24.40 11.22
N SER A 24 -8.49 24.17 11.46
CA SER A 24 -8.04 23.06 12.31
C SER A 24 -8.39 23.26 13.81
N ALA A 25 -8.55 24.53 14.23
CA ALA A 25 -8.90 24.92 15.58
C ALA A 25 -10.42 24.94 15.84
N VAL A 26 -11.25 24.81 14.81
CA VAL A 26 -12.72 24.85 14.97
C VAL A 26 -13.19 23.68 15.86
N PRO A 27 -13.91 23.96 16.97
CA PRO A 27 -14.50 22.92 17.81
C PRO A 27 -15.63 22.19 17.06
N PRO A 28 -15.94 20.94 17.43
CA PRO A 28 -16.99 20.17 16.77
C PRO A 28 -18.35 20.89 16.91
N LEU A 29 -18.90 21.33 15.78
CA LEU A 29 -20.23 21.96 15.72
C LEU A 29 -21.31 20.87 15.79
N THR A 30 -22.30 21.09 16.63
CA THR A 30 -23.51 20.26 16.72
C THR A 30 -24.64 20.92 15.93
N LEU A 31 -24.95 20.40 14.74
CA LEU A 31 -26.14 20.79 13.98
C LEU A 31 -27.22 19.70 14.15
N GLY A 32 -28.42 20.10 14.57
CA GLY A 32 -29.62 19.25 14.52
C GLY A 32 -29.49 17.89 15.21
N GLY A 33 -28.81 17.81 16.36
CA GLY A 33 -28.69 16.57 17.14
C GLY A 33 -27.62 15.58 16.66
N THR A 34 -26.84 15.90 15.61
CA THR A 34 -25.72 15.07 15.16
C THR A 34 -24.37 15.77 15.41
N LYS A 35 -23.39 15.02 15.93
CA LYS A 35 -22.03 15.52 16.18
C LYS A 35 -21.20 15.37 14.91
N LEU A 36 -20.83 16.48 14.27
CA LEU A 36 -19.92 16.44 13.12
C LEU A 36 -18.52 16.00 13.56
N ARG A 37 -17.90 15.11 12.78
CA ARG A 37 -16.54 14.61 13.04
C ARG A 37 -15.54 15.74 12.81
N LYS A 38 -14.62 15.97 13.76
CA LYS A 38 -13.55 16.96 13.62
C LYS A 38 -12.67 16.59 12.42
N ILE A 39 -12.64 17.45 11.40
CA ILE A 39 -11.74 17.32 10.25
C ILE A 39 -10.47 18.11 10.58
N ASN A 40 -9.34 17.42 10.67
CA ASN A 40 -8.05 18.06 10.95
C ASN A 40 -7.20 18.06 9.68
N LEU A 41 -7.26 19.15 8.92
CA LEU A 41 -6.58 19.30 7.62
C LEU A 41 -5.05 19.28 7.73
N LEU A 42 -4.49 19.48 8.92
CA LEU A 42 -3.04 19.50 9.16
C LEU A 42 -2.52 18.19 9.78
N SER A 43 -3.31 17.12 9.75
CA SER A 43 -2.92 15.82 10.32
C SER A 43 -1.67 15.22 9.66
N ASP A 44 -1.50 15.46 8.35
CA ASP A 44 -0.40 14.92 7.54
C ASP A 44 0.95 15.63 7.81
N LEU A 45 0.92 16.82 8.43
CA LEU A 45 2.12 17.60 8.80
C LEU A 45 2.60 17.34 10.22
N LYS A 46 1.79 16.65 11.04
CA LYS A 46 2.19 16.30 12.41
C LYS A 46 3.09 15.07 12.36
N LYS A 47 4.35 15.24 12.76
CA LYS A 47 5.24 14.12 13.06
C LYS A 47 4.63 13.36 14.24
N GLU A 48 4.19 12.12 14.03
CA GLU A 48 3.65 11.31 15.11
C GLU A 48 4.77 10.98 16.10
N GLU A 49 4.69 11.53 17.31
CA GLU A 49 5.50 11.06 18.43
C GLU A 49 4.90 9.76 19.00
N PRO A 50 5.72 8.75 19.31
CA PRO A 50 5.24 7.50 19.86
C PRO A 50 4.96 7.70 21.35
N ASN A 51 3.69 7.78 21.76
CA ASN A 51 3.08 6.95 22.81
C ASN A 51 1.76 7.51 23.36
N ALA A 52 1.03 6.58 23.98
CA ALA A 52 -0.16 6.72 24.81
C ALA A 52 -1.51 6.81 24.07
N VAL A 53 -2.12 5.64 23.95
CA VAL A 53 -3.53 5.39 23.65
C VAL A 53 -4.43 6.26 24.53
N ALA A 54 -5.12 7.22 23.93
CA ALA A 54 -6.30 7.85 24.49
C ALA A 54 -7.51 7.51 23.60
N GLU A 55 -8.34 6.60 24.09
CA GLU A 55 -9.65 6.28 23.51
C GLU A 55 -10.59 7.49 23.58
N VAL A 56 -11.35 7.78 22.52
CA VAL A 56 -12.70 8.32 22.67
C VAL A 56 -13.70 7.44 21.94
N LYS A 57 -14.50 6.76 22.77
CA LYS A 57 -15.73 6.06 22.43
C LYS A 57 -16.80 7.05 21.96
N THR A 58 -17.42 6.80 20.81
CA THR A 58 -18.83 7.16 20.60
C THR A 58 -19.65 5.93 20.97
N LYS A 59 -20.39 6.02 22.08
CA LYS A 59 -21.23 4.96 22.64
C LYS A 59 -22.39 4.66 21.68
N SER A 60 -22.58 3.39 21.32
CA SER A 60 -23.92 2.81 21.27
C SER A 60 -23.94 1.57 22.17
N LYS A 61 -24.71 1.72 23.24
CA LYS A 61 -25.13 0.81 24.32
C LYS A 61 -24.20 -0.36 24.72
N LYS A 62 -23.52 -0.14 25.85
CA LYS A 62 -22.97 -1.18 26.73
C LYS A 62 -24.12 -1.96 27.39
N ASN A 63 -24.06 -3.29 27.33
CA ASN A 63 -24.15 -4.10 28.54
C ASN A 63 -22.79 -4.79 28.69
N LYS A 64 -21.98 -4.27 29.61
CA LYS A 64 -20.75 -4.91 30.07
C LYS A 64 -21.01 -5.39 31.50
N LYS A 65 -20.92 -6.71 31.71
CA LYS A 65 -20.21 -7.23 32.87
C LYS A 65 -18.86 -7.72 32.36
N ASP A 66 -17.82 -7.04 32.83
CA ASP A 66 -16.44 -7.41 32.57
C ASP A 66 -16.13 -8.77 33.21
N LYS A 67 -15.48 -9.65 32.45
CA LYS A 67 -14.43 -10.51 33.01
C LYS A 67 -13.28 -10.61 32.01
N LYS A 68 -12.15 -10.11 32.52
CA LYS A 68 -10.75 -10.32 32.16
C LYS A 68 -10.53 -11.72 31.57
N ASP A 69 -10.13 -11.80 30.30
CA ASP A 69 -9.44 -12.96 29.73
C ASP A 69 -8.69 -12.58 28.44
N LYS A 70 -7.35 -12.66 28.54
CA LYS A 70 -6.44 -13.29 27.56
C LYS A 70 -7.03 -13.48 26.16
N LYS A 71 -7.08 -12.45 25.32
CA LYS A 71 -7.39 -12.64 23.89
C LYS A 71 -6.12 -12.98 23.11
N THR A 72 -5.85 -14.27 23.12
CA THR A 72 -5.27 -15.06 22.04
C THR A 72 -5.55 -14.43 20.68
N ALA A 73 -4.53 -14.45 19.80
CA ALA A 73 -4.62 -14.10 18.40
C ALA A 73 -6.01 -14.43 17.81
N GLU A 74 -6.85 -13.40 17.64
CA GLU A 74 -8.03 -13.50 16.78
C GLU A 74 -7.49 -13.66 15.37
N SER A 75 -7.30 -14.94 15.00
CA SER A 75 -7.38 -15.45 13.64
C SER A 75 -8.32 -14.55 12.86
N LEU A 76 -7.81 -13.96 11.78
CA LEU A 76 -8.64 -13.56 10.65
C LEU A 76 -9.40 -14.82 10.24
N LYS A 77 -10.56 -15.07 10.85
CA LYS A 77 -11.48 -16.07 10.35
C LYS A 77 -11.94 -15.48 9.05
N VAL A 78 -11.48 -16.02 7.93
CA VAL A 78 -12.10 -15.80 6.63
C VAL A 78 -13.58 -16.09 6.88
N ARG A 79 -14.36 -15.03 6.98
CA ARG A 79 -15.81 -15.18 7.14
C ARG A 79 -16.22 -15.87 5.85
N ASN A 80 -16.90 -17.01 5.95
CA ASN A 80 -17.57 -17.64 4.81
C ASN A 80 -18.67 -16.69 4.33
N LEU A 81 -18.26 -15.61 3.68
CA LEU A 81 -19.11 -14.64 3.03
C LEU A 81 -19.50 -15.30 1.72
N SER A 82 -20.72 -15.85 1.71
CA SER A 82 -21.35 -16.21 0.44
C SER A 82 -21.49 -14.94 -0.40
N CYS A 83 -21.35 -15.09 -1.72
CA CYS A 83 -21.64 -14.01 -2.64
C CYS A 83 -23.07 -13.47 -2.38
N PRO A 84 -23.28 -12.13 -2.36
CA PRO A 84 -24.60 -11.55 -2.17
C PRO A 84 -25.62 -12.12 -3.16
N LYS A 85 -26.87 -12.34 -2.71
CA LYS A 85 -27.94 -12.84 -3.58
C LYS A 85 -28.13 -11.90 -4.78
N GLY A 86 -28.20 -12.46 -5.98
CA GLY A 86 -28.38 -11.71 -7.22
C GLY A 86 -27.10 -11.07 -7.78
N VAL A 87 -25.94 -11.33 -7.18
CA VAL A 87 -24.64 -10.89 -7.68
C VAL A 87 -23.80 -12.11 -8.05
N THR A 88 -23.15 -12.06 -9.21
CA THR A 88 -22.08 -13.01 -9.57
C THR A 88 -20.75 -12.39 -9.17
N CYS A 89 -20.07 -12.97 -8.17
CA CYS A 89 -18.83 -12.40 -7.64
C CYS A 89 -17.63 -12.62 -8.57
N ILE A 90 -17.45 -13.86 -9.03
CA ILE A 90 -16.40 -14.26 -9.97
C ILE A 90 -17.04 -15.28 -10.92
N GLU A 91 -16.85 -15.07 -12.21
CA GLU A 91 -17.41 -15.92 -13.26
C GLU A 91 -16.30 -16.46 -14.15
N ASP A 92 -16.36 -17.74 -14.48
CA ASP A 92 -15.42 -18.38 -15.39
C ASP A 92 -15.97 -18.32 -16.81
N TYR A 93 -15.31 -17.58 -17.69
CA TYR A 93 -15.67 -17.47 -19.11
C TYR A 93 -14.81 -18.36 -20.03
N SER A 94 -13.91 -19.18 -19.48
CA SER A 94 -13.13 -20.11 -20.29
C SER A 94 -14.02 -21.14 -20.99
N GLU A 95 -13.60 -21.57 -22.18
CA GLU A 95 -14.37 -22.51 -23.03
C GLU A 95 -14.78 -23.77 -22.28
N ASN A 96 -13.88 -24.30 -21.44
CA ASN A 96 -14.11 -25.52 -20.66
C ASN A 96 -14.57 -25.27 -19.22
N LYS A 97 -14.71 -24.00 -18.79
CA LYS A 97 -15.07 -23.60 -17.41
C LYS A 97 -14.13 -24.15 -16.32
N LYS A 98 -12.86 -24.42 -16.67
CA LYS A 98 -11.85 -24.98 -15.74
C LYS A 98 -10.78 -23.98 -15.32
N ALA A 99 -10.81 -22.74 -15.81
CA ALA A 99 -9.76 -21.78 -15.49
C ALA A 99 -9.69 -21.48 -14.00
N LEU A 100 -10.84 -21.26 -13.35
CA LEU A 100 -10.90 -21.04 -11.90
C LEU A 100 -10.54 -22.30 -11.11
N GLU A 101 -10.97 -23.48 -11.58
CA GLU A 101 -10.61 -24.74 -10.94
C GLU A 101 -9.09 -24.97 -10.97
N ASN A 102 -8.46 -24.78 -12.12
CA ASN A 102 -7.01 -24.90 -12.30
C ASN A 102 -6.26 -23.88 -11.42
N PHE A 103 -6.77 -22.66 -11.32
CA PHE A 103 -6.20 -21.63 -10.45
C PHE A 103 -6.27 -22.03 -8.98
N VAL A 104 -7.43 -22.49 -8.50
CA VAL A 104 -7.61 -22.98 -7.13
C VAL A 104 -6.77 -24.23 -6.86
N GLN A 105 -6.64 -25.13 -7.83
CA GLN A 105 -5.78 -26.31 -7.73
C GLN A 105 -4.32 -25.92 -7.55
N ALA A 106 -3.83 -24.96 -8.34
CA ALA A 106 -2.48 -24.42 -8.16
C ALA A 106 -2.28 -23.83 -6.76
N LEU A 107 -3.27 -23.14 -6.19
CA LEU A 107 -3.19 -22.60 -4.82
C LEU A 107 -3.08 -23.70 -3.75
N LYS A 108 -3.76 -24.83 -3.93
CA LYS A 108 -3.67 -25.98 -3.01
C LYS A 108 -2.28 -26.62 -2.99
N GLU A 109 -1.47 -26.40 -4.03
CA GLU A 109 -0.12 -26.94 -4.18
C GLU A 109 0.99 -26.01 -3.64
N VAL A 110 0.64 -24.92 -2.93
CA VAL A 110 1.61 -23.96 -2.37
C VAL A 110 2.69 -24.62 -1.50
N ASN A 111 2.37 -25.71 -0.80
CA ASN A 111 3.34 -26.45 0.04
C ASN A 111 4.26 -27.39 -0.75
N GLN A 112 3.95 -27.66 -2.03
CA GLN A 112 4.71 -28.55 -2.90
C GLN A 112 5.59 -27.76 -3.88
N ARG A 113 5.11 -26.59 -4.33
CA ARG A 113 5.84 -25.72 -5.27
C ARG A 113 5.54 -24.24 -5.03
N PRO A 114 6.47 -23.33 -5.39
CA PRO A 114 6.19 -21.89 -5.36
C PRO A 114 5.07 -21.52 -6.34
N VAL A 115 4.00 -20.93 -5.83
CA VAL A 115 2.90 -20.35 -6.63
C VAL A 115 3.06 -18.84 -6.64
N ARG A 116 3.14 -18.24 -7.83
CA ARG A 116 3.26 -16.78 -8.01
C ARG A 116 2.09 -16.30 -8.85
N ILE A 117 1.39 -15.29 -8.35
CA ILE A 117 0.25 -14.68 -9.02
C ILE A 117 0.69 -13.32 -9.52
N ALA A 118 0.60 -13.09 -10.82
CA ALA A 118 0.81 -11.78 -11.42
C ALA A 118 -0.55 -11.10 -11.58
N PHE A 119 -0.65 -9.86 -11.11
CA PHE A 119 -1.84 -9.02 -11.27
C PHE A 119 -1.44 -7.79 -12.07
N PHE A 120 -2.00 -7.63 -13.27
CA PHE A 120 -1.80 -6.46 -14.11
C PHE A 120 -3.03 -5.56 -14.00
N GLY A 121 -2.81 -4.27 -13.79
CA GLY A 121 -3.88 -3.32 -13.55
C GLY A 121 -3.36 -1.88 -13.61
N ASP A 122 -4.14 -0.98 -13.03
CA ASP A 122 -3.86 0.45 -12.98
C ASP A 122 -3.22 0.87 -11.64
N SER A 123 -3.36 2.15 -11.28
CA SER A 123 -2.80 2.72 -10.06
C SER A 123 -3.32 2.08 -8.75
N PHE A 124 -4.49 1.40 -8.74
CA PHE A 124 -5.01 0.76 -7.54
C PHE A 124 -4.15 -0.43 -7.05
N ILE A 125 -3.37 -1.03 -7.95
CA ILE A 125 -2.43 -2.09 -7.58
C ILE A 125 -1.04 -1.55 -7.26
N GLU A 126 -0.70 -0.33 -7.71
CA GLU A 126 0.62 0.27 -7.52
C GLU A 126 0.91 0.54 -6.04
N GLY A 127 -0.07 1.12 -5.35
CA GLY A 127 -0.04 1.32 -3.89
C GLY A 127 -0.37 0.06 -3.08
N ASP A 128 -0.55 -1.09 -3.74
CA ASP A 128 -0.95 -2.36 -3.14
C ASP A 128 -2.32 -2.28 -2.42
N ILE A 129 -3.24 -1.41 -2.87
CA ILE A 129 -4.54 -1.16 -2.20
C ILE A 129 -5.44 -2.40 -2.29
N LEU A 130 -5.63 -2.91 -3.52
CA LEU A 130 -6.42 -4.12 -3.77
C LEU A 130 -5.61 -5.39 -3.47
N THR A 131 -4.40 -5.45 -4.02
CA THR A 131 -3.58 -6.66 -4.03
C THR A 131 -3.08 -7.05 -2.64
N ALA A 132 -2.93 -6.12 -1.69
CA ALA A 132 -2.54 -6.46 -0.33
C ALA A 132 -3.57 -7.35 0.35
N SER A 133 -4.84 -6.94 0.31
CA SER A 133 -5.93 -7.68 0.96
C SER A 133 -6.20 -9.01 0.27
N LEU A 134 -6.13 -9.05 -1.07
CA LEU A 134 -6.24 -10.29 -1.83
C LEU A 134 -5.10 -11.26 -1.48
N ARG A 135 -3.85 -10.80 -1.50
CA ARG A 135 -2.67 -11.60 -1.17
C ARG A 135 -2.72 -12.11 0.27
N ASP A 136 -3.04 -11.25 1.23
CA ASP A 136 -3.15 -11.64 2.64
C ASP A 136 -4.24 -12.72 2.84
N THR A 137 -5.37 -12.59 2.14
CA THR A 137 -6.46 -13.58 2.19
C THR A 137 -6.04 -14.92 1.58
N LEU A 138 -5.40 -14.91 0.41
CA LEU A 138 -4.91 -16.13 -0.23
C LEU A 138 -3.83 -16.82 0.61
N GLN A 139 -2.89 -16.05 1.16
CA GLN A 139 -1.83 -16.57 2.03
C GLN A 139 -2.38 -17.14 3.34
N LEU A 140 -3.46 -16.56 3.87
CA LEU A 140 -4.14 -17.05 5.05
C LEU A 140 -4.89 -18.37 4.80
N ILE A 141 -5.52 -18.53 3.63
CA ILE A 141 -6.31 -19.72 3.28
C ILE A 141 -5.41 -20.89 2.84
N TYR A 142 -4.49 -20.63 1.90
CA TYR A 142 -3.72 -21.67 1.22
C TYR A 142 -2.27 -21.77 1.72
N GLY A 143 -1.82 -20.82 2.55
CA GLY A 143 -0.42 -20.67 2.92
C GLY A 143 0.36 -19.83 1.92
N GLY A 144 1.66 -19.70 2.17
CA GLY A 144 2.55 -18.80 1.42
C GLY A 144 2.91 -17.55 2.21
N ARG A 145 3.85 -16.76 1.68
CA ARG A 145 4.39 -15.57 2.35
C ARG A 145 4.99 -14.58 1.35
N GLY A 146 5.24 -13.37 1.83
CA GLY A 146 5.96 -12.33 1.09
C GLY A 146 5.05 -11.43 0.28
N VAL A 147 5.61 -10.32 -0.21
CA VAL A 147 4.86 -9.28 -0.92
C VAL A 147 4.87 -9.42 -2.45
N GLY A 148 5.64 -10.37 -2.97
CA GLY A 148 5.80 -10.58 -4.41
C GLY A 148 6.75 -9.56 -5.05
N TYR A 149 6.43 -9.12 -6.26
CA TYR A 149 7.22 -8.14 -6.99
C TYR A 149 7.12 -6.74 -6.37
N VAL A 150 8.25 -6.08 -6.22
CA VAL A 150 8.37 -4.68 -5.80
C VAL A 150 9.33 -4.00 -6.78
N PRO A 151 8.94 -2.88 -7.40
CA PRO A 151 9.83 -2.16 -8.31
C PRO A 151 11.00 -1.52 -7.56
N ILE A 152 12.08 -1.18 -8.25
CA ILE A 152 13.25 -0.51 -7.66
C ILE A 152 12.88 0.88 -7.13
N THR A 153 12.12 1.64 -7.91
CA THR A 153 11.55 2.93 -7.50
C THR A 153 10.02 2.88 -7.62
N SER A 154 9.34 3.70 -6.84
CA SER A 154 7.88 3.87 -6.94
C SER A 154 7.45 5.23 -6.41
N GLU A 155 6.58 5.92 -7.14
CA GLU A 155 5.99 7.21 -6.73
C GLU A 155 5.11 7.05 -5.46
N VAL A 156 4.60 5.85 -5.23
CA VAL A 156 3.71 5.53 -4.11
C VAL A 156 4.39 4.69 -3.03
N ALA A 157 5.72 4.59 -3.05
CA ALA A 157 6.51 3.80 -2.08
C ALA A 157 6.14 4.12 -0.61
N ARG A 158 5.87 5.39 -0.29
CA ARG A 158 5.52 5.84 1.07
C ARG A 158 4.11 5.44 1.51
N PHE A 159 3.19 5.19 0.57
CA PHE A 159 1.82 4.78 0.87
C PHE A 159 1.69 3.27 1.04
N ARG A 160 2.61 2.50 0.46
CA ARG A 160 2.59 1.04 0.54
C ARG A 160 2.86 0.57 1.97
N THR A 161 1.87 -0.09 2.57
CA THR A 161 1.97 -0.56 3.98
C THR A 161 2.53 -1.97 4.13
N THR A 162 2.66 -2.70 3.02
CA THR A 162 3.02 -4.13 3.00
C THR A 162 4.52 -4.37 3.03
N ILE A 163 5.30 -3.40 2.58
CA ILE A 163 6.77 -3.36 2.64
C ILE A 163 7.18 -1.89 2.79
N GLN A 164 8.23 -1.62 3.55
CA GLN A 164 8.84 -0.29 3.58
C GLN A 164 9.86 -0.22 2.45
N HIS A 165 9.84 0.87 1.69
CA HIS A 165 10.59 1.01 0.46
C HIS A 165 11.26 2.39 0.43
N GLY A 166 12.59 2.39 0.40
CA GLY A 166 13.43 3.58 0.22
C GLY A 166 14.32 3.39 -1.01
N PHE A 167 14.69 4.48 -1.67
CA PHE A 167 15.60 4.45 -2.81
C PHE A 167 16.16 5.85 -3.08
N ALA A 168 17.37 5.91 -3.64
CA ALA A 168 18.01 7.15 -4.06
C ALA A 168 18.84 6.94 -5.33
N ASN A 169 19.00 8.01 -6.11
CA ASN A 169 19.85 8.06 -7.31
C ASN A 169 19.52 7.01 -8.38
N TRP A 170 18.25 6.91 -8.75
CA TRP A 170 17.78 6.06 -9.84
C TRP A 170 17.07 6.88 -10.92
N LYS A 171 17.34 6.56 -12.18
CA LYS A 171 16.58 7.07 -13.32
C LYS A 171 15.52 6.05 -13.73
N THR A 172 14.27 6.48 -13.76
CA THR A 172 13.12 5.60 -14.05
C THR A 172 12.55 5.87 -15.43
N TYR A 173 12.35 4.80 -16.20
CA TYR A 173 11.60 4.79 -17.44
C TYR A 173 10.38 3.87 -17.28
N SER A 174 9.25 4.25 -17.87
CA SER A 174 8.02 3.47 -17.76
C SER A 174 7.18 3.56 -19.03
N PHE A 175 6.22 2.64 -19.15
CA PHE A 175 5.30 2.61 -20.29
C PHE A 175 4.44 3.88 -20.40
N VAL A 176 4.01 4.42 -19.25
CA VAL A 176 3.12 5.60 -19.15
C VAL A 176 3.93 6.91 -19.09
N GLY A 177 5.18 6.86 -18.64
CA GLY A 177 6.03 8.02 -18.44
C GLY A 177 7.12 8.17 -19.49
N LYS A 178 8.32 8.54 -19.04
CA LYS A 178 9.49 8.72 -19.90
C LYS A 178 9.91 7.38 -20.50
N LYS A 179 10.19 7.39 -21.80
CA LYS A 179 10.68 6.24 -22.57
C LYS A 179 12.13 6.47 -23.00
N SER A 180 12.85 5.38 -23.28
CA SER A 180 14.21 5.39 -23.78
C SER A 180 14.32 4.34 -24.89
N SER A 181 14.91 4.72 -26.02
CA SER A 181 15.21 3.78 -27.11
C SER A 181 16.31 2.78 -26.73
N TYR A 182 17.14 3.12 -25.74
CA TYR A 182 18.30 2.34 -25.32
C TYR A 182 18.05 1.53 -24.04
N SER A 183 16.95 1.78 -23.35
CA SER A 183 16.61 1.16 -22.06
C SER A 183 15.26 0.45 -22.19
N PRO A 184 15.24 -0.81 -22.67
CA PRO A 184 14.00 -1.55 -22.86
C PRO A 184 13.30 -1.80 -21.53
N LEU A 185 11.97 -1.73 -21.55
CA LEU A 185 11.14 -1.98 -20.37
C LEU A 185 11.06 -3.49 -20.08
N GLY A 186 11.13 -3.85 -18.80
CA GLY A 186 10.83 -5.22 -18.36
C GLY A 186 9.33 -5.53 -18.41
N THR A 187 8.97 -6.79 -18.14
CA THR A 187 7.57 -7.26 -18.11
C THR A 187 6.63 -6.39 -17.27
N PRO A 188 7.04 -5.82 -16.12
CA PRO A 188 6.19 -4.93 -15.31
C PRO A 188 5.97 -3.54 -15.94
N GLY A 189 6.57 -3.24 -17.10
CA GLY A 189 6.43 -1.95 -17.79
C GLY A 189 7.40 -0.87 -17.30
N TYR A 190 8.49 -1.25 -16.63
CA TYR A 190 9.49 -0.33 -16.08
C TYR A 190 10.92 -0.71 -16.47
N CYS A 191 11.80 0.28 -16.53
CA CYS A 191 13.26 0.12 -16.56
C CYS A 191 13.88 1.12 -15.58
N PHE A 192 14.76 0.63 -14.72
CA PHE A 192 15.45 1.44 -13.71
C PHE A 192 16.94 1.43 -14.03
N VAL A 193 17.50 2.61 -14.27
CA VAL A 193 18.91 2.79 -14.58
C VAL A 193 19.59 3.42 -13.35
N PRO A 194 20.61 2.77 -12.78
CA PRO A 194 21.34 3.31 -11.64
C PRO A 194 22.10 4.58 -12.05
N LEU A 195 22.13 5.57 -11.16
CA LEU A 195 23.04 6.71 -11.24
C LEU A 195 24.20 6.50 -10.24
N GLU A 196 25.13 7.44 -10.16
CA GLU A 196 26.20 7.39 -9.15
C GLU A 196 25.61 7.34 -7.73
N ASP A 197 26.23 6.54 -6.86
CA ASP A 197 25.81 6.30 -5.47
C ASP A 197 24.33 5.89 -5.33
N ASN A 198 23.87 4.99 -6.20
CA ASN A 198 22.49 4.48 -6.13
C ASN A 198 22.29 3.50 -4.97
N GLU A 199 21.15 3.63 -4.31
CA GLU A 199 20.72 2.70 -3.26
C GLU A 199 19.24 2.37 -3.41
N VAL A 200 18.87 1.15 -3.00
CA VAL A 200 17.49 0.72 -2.83
C VAL A 200 17.39 -0.10 -1.57
N GLU A 201 16.45 0.25 -0.71
CA GLU A 201 16.24 -0.38 0.58
C GLU A 201 14.82 -0.93 0.66
N PHE A 202 14.74 -2.19 1.07
CA PHE A 202 13.48 -2.88 1.36
C PHE A 202 13.50 -3.34 2.81
N LYS A 203 12.51 -2.94 3.62
CA LYS A 203 12.34 -3.43 4.99
C LYS A 203 10.95 -4.04 5.18
N PRO A 204 10.77 -5.01 6.09
CA PRO A 204 9.46 -5.58 6.37
C PRO A 204 8.40 -4.51 6.71
N GLY A 205 7.19 -4.72 6.21
CA GLY A 205 6.06 -3.84 6.51
C GLY A 205 5.54 -4.01 7.95
N LYS A 206 4.58 -3.16 8.33
CA LYS A 206 3.94 -3.25 9.66
C LYS A 206 2.93 -4.40 9.79
N ARG A 207 2.60 -5.07 8.68
CA ARG A 207 1.61 -6.16 8.66
C ARG A 207 2.20 -7.45 9.20
N LYS A 208 1.46 -8.13 10.09
CA LYS A 208 1.89 -9.38 10.75
C LYS A 208 2.34 -10.46 9.77
N MET A 209 1.62 -10.65 8.66
CA MET A 209 1.91 -11.68 7.65
C MET A 209 3.20 -11.43 6.86
N ASN A 210 3.68 -10.18 6.81
CA ASN A 210 4.87 -9.75 6.04
C ASN A 210 5.90 -9.06 6.94
N SER A 211 6.08 -9.60 8.15
CA SER A 211 7.01 -9.06 9.15
C SER A 211 8.46 -9.50 8.95
N GLN A 212 8.72 -10.46 8.05
CA GLN A 212 10.04 -10.95 7.69
C GLN A 212 10.06 -11.40 6.22
N PHE A 213 11.20 -11.25 5.54
CA PHE A 213 11.46 -11.90 4.26
C PHE A 213 12.92 -12.38 4.22
N ASN A 214 13.12 -13.64 3.81
CA ASN A 214 14.43 -14.30 3.89
C ASN A 214 15.02 -14.55 2.50
N THR A 215 14.33 -14.13 1.44
CA THR A 215 14.73 -14.38 0.07
C THR A 215 14.37 -13.17 -0.78
N MET A 216 15.39 -12.63 -1.44
CA MET A 216 15.25 -11.56 -2.42
C MET A 216 15.75 -12.08 -3.77
N ARG A 217 15.06 -11.70 -4.85
CA ARG A 217 15.50 -11.97 -6.22
C ARG A 217 15.49 -10.67 -6.99
N LEU A 218 16.67 -10.26 -7.45
CA LEU A 218 16.83 -9.10 -8.30
C LEU A 218 16.88 -9.55 -9.76
N PHE A 219 16.07 -8.92 -10.60
CA PHE A 219 16.13 -9.08 -12.05
C PHE A 219 16.84 -7.87 -12.63
N TYR A 220 18.00 -8.06 -13.23
CA TYR A 220 18.80 -7.00 -13.81
C TYR A 220 19.54 -7.49 -15.05
N LYS A 221 20.01 -6.53 -15.86
CA LYS A 221 20.92 -6.76 -16.97
C LYS A 221 22.06 -5.77 -16.82
N SER A 222 23.29 -6.25 -16.81
CA SER A 222 24.48 -5.40 -16.96
C SER A 222 25.31 -5.85 -18.15
N THR A 223 25.92 -4.89 -18.83
CA THR A 223 26.92 -5.11 -19.87
C THR A 223 28.34 -4.96 -19.34
N LEU A 224 28.51 -4.47 -18.12
CA LEU A 224 29.79 -4.28 -17.45
C LEU A 224 29.88 -5.20 -16.22
N PRO A 225 31.09 -5.61 -15.82
CA PRO A 225 31.29 -6.32 -14.57
C PRO A 225 31.06 -5.35 -13.40
N ASP A 226 29.83 -5.30 -12.90
CA ASP A 226 29.44 -4.47 -11.75
C ASP A 226 29.36 -5.29 -10.47
N SER A 227 29.79 -4.72 -9.35
CA SER A 227 29.65 -5.31 -8.02
C SER A 227 28.32 -4.92 -7.39
N LEU A 228 27.42 -5.91 -7.25
CA LEU A 228 26.20 -5.75 -6.46
C LEU A 228 26.54 -5.95 -4.98
N HIS A 229 26.50 -4.86 -4.20
CA HIS A 229 26.64 -4.92 -2.75
C HIS A 229 25.26 -5.04 -2.09
N TYR A 230 25.12 -6.01 -1.17
CA TYR A 230 23.90 -6.23 -0.40
C TYR A 230 24.25 -6.55 1.05
N THR A 231 23.38 -6.17 1.98
CA THR A 231 23.52 -6.36 3.42
C THR A 231 22.25 -6.94 4.01
#